data_AF-A0A7C9E5E7-F1
#
_entry.id   AF-A0A7C9E5E7-F1
#
_cell.length_a   1.000
_cell.length_b   1.000
_cell.length_c   1.000
_cell.angle_alpha   90.00
_cell.angle_beta   90.00
_cell.angle_gamma   90.00
#
_symmetry.space_group_name_H-M   'P 1'
#
loop_
_entity.id
_entity.type
_entity.pdbx_description
1 polymer ?
#
loop_
_entity_poly.entity_id
_entity_poly.type
_entity_poly.pdbx_seq_one_letter_code
_entity_poly.pdbx_strand_id
1 'polypeptide(L)'
;LWARSHYKSGTLRTIVDPNLEGQIAPESVRKFGEVAEMCVRDQGSERPSMADVVWALEFALQLQLTADQKIPASVNGDDHGGILETDVMTASGSNLPESSPSTEASGIASSFDIPK
;
A
#
# COMPACT_ATOMS: atom_id res chain seq x y z
N LEU A 1 -12.20 -21.50 -3.64
CA LEU A 1 -11.07 -20.54 -3.54
C LEU A 1 -10.00 -21.12 -2.61
N TRP A 2 -9.03 -21.87 -3.16
CA TRP A 2 -8.00 -22.57 -2.39
C TRP A 2 -7.11 -21.59 -1.61
N ALA A 3 -6.66 -20.51 -2.24
CA ALA A 3 -5.81 -19.49 -1.61
C ALA A 3 -6.48 -18.79 -0.41
N ARG A 4 -7.79 -18.52 -0.47
CA ARG A 4 -8.56 -17.98 0.67
C ARG A 4 -8.58 -18.94 1.86
N SER A 5 -8.59 -20.25 1.61
CA SER A 5 -8.51 -21.24 2.68
C SER A 5 -7.15 -21.15 3.38
N HIS A 6 -6.06 -21.07 2.64
CA HIS A 6 -4.72 -20.94 3.22
C HIS A 6 -4.54 -19.62 3.98
N TYR A 7 -5.14 -18.53 3.49
CA TYR A 7 -5.19 -17.27 4.24
C TYR A 7 -5.94 -17.42 5.57
N LYS A 8 -7.17 -17.96 5.55
CA LYS A 8 -8.00 -18.15 6.76
C LYS A 8 -7.40 -19.14 7.76
N SER A 9 -6.69 -20.15 7.28
CA SER A 9 -6.01 -21.15 8.09
C SER A 9 -4.64 -20.69 8.61
N GLY A 10 -4.17 -19.49 8.25
CA GLY A 10 -2.86 -18.98 8.63
C GLY A 10 -1.68 -19.70 7.95
N THR A 11 -1.94 -20.52 6.93
CA THR A 11 -0.95 -21.29 6.17
C THR A 11 -0.57 -20.58 4.87
N LEU A 12 -0.74 -19.27 4.79
CA LEU A 12 -0.46 -18.46 3.59
C LEU A 12 0.96 -18.67 3.06
N ARG A 13 1.95 -18.83 3.95
CA ARG A 13 3.34 -19.09 3.57
C ARG A 13 3.52 -20.34 2.68
N THR A 14 2.66 -21.35 2.82
CA THR A 14 2.74 -22.59 2.02
C THR A 14 2.37 -22.40 0.55
N ILE A 15 1.74 -21.28 0.21
CA ILE A 15 1.28 -20.97 -1.14
C ILE A 15 2.02 -19.79 -1.77
N VAL A 16 2.93 -19.18 -1.00
CA VAL A 16 3.83 -18.14 -1.51
C VAL A 16 4.82 -18.77 -2.49
N ASP A 17 5.20 -18.01 -3.52
CA ASP A 17 6.21 -18.44 -4.49
C ASP A 17 7.49 -18.89 -3.75
N PRO A 18 7.99 -20.12 -4.01
CA PRO A 18 9.21 -20.63 -3.39
C PRO A 18 10.43 -19.72 -3.57
N ASN A 19 10.48 -18.95 -4.66
CA ASN A 19 11.56 -18.00 -4.91
C ASN A 19 11.55 -16.82 -3.93
N LEU A 20 10.41 -16.54 -3.29
CA LEU A 20 10.28 -15.49 -2.28
C LEU A 20 10.58 -16.00 -0.87
N GLU A 21 10.80 -17.30 -0.69
CA GLU A 21 11.10 -17.85 0.63
C GLU A 21 12.40 -17.28 1.20
N GLY A 22 12.35 -16.79 2.44
CA GLY A 22 13.48 -16.16 3.11
C GLY A 22 13.78 -14.72 2.67
N GLN A 23 13.14 -14.23 1.60
CA GLN A 23 13.29 -12.84 1.12
C GLN A 23 12.17 -11.93 1.60
N ILE A 24 11.00 -12.50 1.90
CA ILE A 24 9.83 -11.74 2.33
C ILE A 24 9.56 -11.92 3.84
N ALA A 25 9.29 -10.81 4.51
CA ALA A 25 8.92 -10.77 5.90
C ALA A 25 7.54 -11.43 6.11
N PRO A 26 7.36 -12.25 7.17
CA PRO A 26 6.09 -12.94 7.42
C PRO A 26 4.92 -11.97 7.62
N GLU A 27 5.20 -10.81 8.21
CA GLU A 27 4.22 -9.74 8.42
C GLU A 27 3.76 -9.11 7.10
N SER A 28 4.69 -8.92 6.17
CA SER A 28 4.39 -8.40 4.83
C SER A 28 3.54 -9.39 4.03
N VAL A 29 3.91 -10.69 4.03
CA VAL A 29 3.11 -11.77 3.42
C VAL A 29 1.67 -11.78 3.94
N ARG A 30 1.51 -11.70 5.26
CA ARG A 30 0.18 -11.68 5.89
C ARG A 30 -0.64 -10.50 5.40
N LYS A 31 -0.04 -9.31 5.30
CA LYS A 31 -0.72 -8.10 4.82
C LYS A 31 -1.11 -8.21 3.35
N PHE A 32 -0.25 -8.75 2.49
CA PHE A 32 -0.60 -9.02 1.09
C PHE A 32 -1.79 -9.98 0.97
N GLY A 33 -1.80 -11.05 1.76
CA GLY A 33 -2.92 -12.00 1.79
C GLY A 33 -4.24 -11.37 2.23
N GLU A 34 -4.20 -10.46 3.20
CA GLU A 34 -5.37 -9.72 3.67
C GLU A 34 -5.98 -8.86 2.56
N VAL A 35 -5.15 -8.06 1.89
CA VAL A 35 -5.58 -7.20 0.77
C VAL A 35 -6.14 -8.07 -0.36
N ALA A 36 -5.45 -9.15 -0.71
CA ALA A 36 -5.91 -10.08 -1.74
C ALA A 36 -7.25 -10.72 -1.38
N GLU A 37 -7.47 -11.13 -0.12
CA GLU A 37 -8.76 -11.68 0.35
C GLU A 37 -9.89 -10.68 0.19
N MET A 38 -9.65 -9.42 0.59
CA MET A 38 -10.63 -8.34 0.50
C MET A 38 -11.01 -8.03 -0.95
N CYS A 39 -10.04 -8.01 -1.87
CA CYS A 39 -10.28 -7.73 -3.29
C CYS A 39 -11.14 -8.80 -3.99
N VAL A 40 -11.07 -10.06 -3.55
CA VAL A 40 -11.77 -11.20 -4.17
C VAL A 40 -13.04 -11.61 -3.42
N ARG A 41 -13.56 -10.76 -2.53
CA ARG A 41 -14.82 -11.02 -1.83
C ARG A 41 -15.98 -11.13 -2.81
N ASP A 42 -16.91 -12.01 -2.48
CA ASP A 42 -18.05 -12.35 -3.32
C ASP A 42 -18.96 -11.11 -3.49
N GLN A 43 -19.14 -10.35 -2.41
CA GLN A 43 -19.91 -9.12 -2.40
C GLN A 43 -19.05 -7.91 -2.79
N GLY A 44 -19.43 -7.22 -3.88
CA GLY A 44 -18.70 -6.07 -4.41
C GLY A 44 -18.60 -4.89 -3.45
N SER A 45 -19.60 -4.68 -2.58
CA SER A 45 -19.61 -3.62 -1.57
C SER A 45 -18.63 -3.86 -0.42
N GLU A 46 -18.10 -5.08 -0.27
CA GLU A 46 -17.06 -5.40 0.73
C GLU A 46 -15.63 -5.26 0.16
N ARG A 47 -15.52 -5.03 -1.15
CA ARG A 47 -14.23 -4.84 -1.80
C ARG A 47 -13.72 -3.42 -1.55
N PRO A 48 -12.43 -3.26 -1.23
CA PRO A 48 -11.84 -1.96 -0.96
C PRO A 48 -11.82 -1.09 -2.23
N SER A 49 -11.77 0.23 -2.06
CA SER A 49 -11.49 1.11 -3.19
C SER A 49 -10.04 0.94 -3.64
N MET A 50 -9.73 1.30 -4.90
CA MET A 50 -8.34 1.23 -5.37
C MET A 50 -7.38 2.11 -4.55
N ALA A 51 -7.88 3.21 -3.95
CA ALA A 51 -7.07 4.04 -3.05
C ALA A 51 -6.69 3.27 -1.77
N ASP A 52 -7.65 2.57 -1.17
CA ASP A 52 -7.40 1.75 0.03
C ASP A 52 -6.45 0.59 -0.28
N VAL A 53 -6.55 0.00 -1.47
CA VAL A 53 -5.64 -1.07 -1.93
C VAL A 53 -4.21 -0.55 -2.02
N VAL A 54 -3.99 0.60 -2.67
CA VAL A 54 -2.66 1.21 -2.79
C VAL A 54 -2.07 1.49 -1.40
N TRP A 55 -2.86 2.12 -0.53
CA TRP A 55 -2.43 2.42 0.83
C TRP A 55 -2.04 1.15 1.62
N ALA A 56 -2.83 0.08 1.50
CA ALA A 56 -2.53 -1.18 2.19
C ALA A 56 -1.28 -1.88 1.63
N LEU A 57 -0.99 -1.73 0.33
CA LEU A 57 0.23 -2.24 -0.30
C LEU A 57 1.47 -1.44 0.11
N GLU A 58 1.36 -0.11 0.19
CA GLU A 58 2.41 0.76 0.74
C GLU A 58 2.73 0.35 2.19
N PHE A 59 1.71 0.09 3.00
CA PHE A 59 1.91 -0.42 4.35
C PHE A 59 2.58 -1.80 4.39
N ALA A 60 2.19 -2.72 3.50
CA ALA A 60 2.84 -4.03 3.38
C ALA A 60 4.34 -3.90 3.00
N LEU A 61 4.68 -2.93 2.15
CA LEU A 61 6.05 -2.60 1.79
C LEU A 61 6.82 -2.04 2.99
N GLN A 62 6.24 -1.14 3.78
CA GLN A 62 6.89 -0.62 4.98
C GLN A 62 7.20 -1.73 6.00
N LEU A 63 6.32 -2.74 6.13
CA LEU A 63 6.58 -3.92 6.96
C LEU A 63 7.80 -4.71 6.47
N GLN A 64 7.97 -4.84 5.15
CA GLN A 64 9.15 -5.49 4.55
C GLN A 64 10.43 -4.71 4.85
N LEU A 65 10.44 -3.41 4.54
CA LEU A 65 11.62 -2.56 4.74
C LEU A 65 12.05 -2.52 6.21
N THR A 66 11.10 -2.48 7.14
CA THR A 66 11.37 -2.51 8.58
C THR A 66 11.99 -3.84 9.01
N ALA A 67 11.57 -4.95 8.42
CA ALA A 67 12.13 -6.27 8.70
C ALA A 67 13.56 -6.41 8.16
N ASP A 68 13.82 -5.88 6.97
CA ASP A 68 15.17 -5.93 6.35
C ASP A 68 16.16 -5.04 7.11
N GLN A 69 15.73 -3.88 7.61
CA GLN A 69 16.57 -3.02 8.46
C GLN A 69 16.85 -3.61 9.86
N LYS A 70 16.08 -4.61 10.29
CA LYS A 70 16.28 -5.28 11.59
C LYS A 70 17.41 -6.33 11.56
N ILE A 71 18.06 -6.55 10.42
CA ILE A 71 19.24 -7.39 10.33
C ILE A 71 20.48 -6.51 10.56
N PRO A 72 21.10 -6.49 11.76
CA PRO A 72 22.46 -5.99 11.85
C PRO A 72 23.33 -6.98 11.08
N ALA A 73 23.61 -6.64 9.82
CA ALA A 73 24.66 -7.29 9.08
C ALA A 73 25.96 -7.04 9.87
N SER A 74 26.44 -8.06 10.57
CA SER A 74 27.83 -8.09 11.03
C SER A 74 28.70 -8.22 9.79
N VAL A 75 28.91 -7.10 9.10
CA VAL A 75 29.98 -6.95 8.13
C VAL A 75 31.08 -6.22 8.88
N ASN A 76 32.05 -7.02 9.36
CA ASN A 76 33.37 -6.50 9.67
C ASN A 76 33.90 -5.84 8.39
N GLY A 77 34.22 -4.55 8.51
CA GLY A 77 34.11 -3.64 7.38
C GLY A 77 35.32 -3.49 6.49
N ASP A 78 35.08 -2.76 5.42
CA ASP A 78 35.96 -1.79 4.78
C ASP A 78 35.12 -0.92 3.81
N ASP A 79 35.75 0.13 3.34
CA ASP A 79 35.29 1.49 3.07
C ASP A 79 34.70 1.73 1.67
N HIS A 80 33.94 2.83 1.52
CA HIS A 80 33.38 3.49 0.32
C HIS A 80 31.95 3.14 -0.18
N GLY A 81 30.99 3.96 0.27
CA GLY A 81 30.16 4.75 -0.66
C GLY A 81 28.80 4.20 -1.10
N GLY A 82 27.71 4.80 -0.60
CA GLY A 82 26.36 4.60 -1.15
C GLY A 82 25.24 5.12 -0.26
N ILE A 83 25.12 6.44 -0.15
CA ILE A 83 23.98 7.12 0.46
C ILE A 83 22.77 6.88 -0.46
N LEU A 84 21.74 6.19 0.00
CA LEU A 84 20.40 6.36 -0.56
C LEU A 84 19.66 7.35 0.33
N GLU A 85 19.68 8.61 -0.12
CA GLU A 85 18.90 9.71 0.46
C GLU A 85 17.42 9.30 0.47
N THR A 86 16.87 9.19 1.66
CA THR A 86 15.42 9.19 1.86
C THR A 86 14.96 10.64 1.75
N ASP A 87 14.53 11.06 0.55
CA ASP A 87 13.87 12.35 0.37
C ASP A 87 12.46 12.31 1.00
N VAL A 88 12.44 12.58 2.29
CA VAL A 88 11.25 13.00 3.03
C VAL A 88 10.96 14.46 2.67
N MET A 89 10.13 14.69 1.67
CA MET A 89 9.64 16.05 1.35
C MET A 89 8.56 16.47 2.36
N THR A 90 9.00 16.84 3.56
CA THR A 90 8.18 17.63 4.50
C THR A 90 8.39 19.10 4.17
N ALA A 91 7.56 19.67 3.29
CA ALA A 91 7.51 21.10 3.09
C ALA A 91 6.72 21.75 4.24
N SER A 92 7.43 22.47 5.12
CA SER A 92 6.84 23.46 6.02
C SER A 92 7.10 24.86 5.50
N GLY A 93 6.04 25.66 5.37
CA GLY A 93 6.08 27.11 5.50
C GLY A 93 5.81 27.92 4.23
N SER A 94 4.62 28.53 4.13
CA SER A 94 4.41 29.98 4.31
C SER A 94 2.96 30.36 3.97
N ASN A 95 2.46 31.36 4.70
CA ASN A 95 1.08 31.86 4.66
C ASN A 95 1.00 33.12 3.78
N LEU A 96 -0.20 33.36 3.22
CA LEU A 96 -0.77 34.63 2.69
C LEU A 96 -0.44 35.04 1.23
N PRO A 97 -1.27 35.89 0.60
CA PRO A 97 -2.68 35.65 0.25
C PRO A 97 -2.95 36.05 -1.23
N GLU A 98 -3.84 35.38 -1.96
CA GLU A 98 -4.30 35.93 -3.25
C GLU A 98 -5.82 36.07 -3.31
N SER A 99 -6.18 37.32 -3.60
CA SER A 99 -7.48 37.96 -3.69
C SER A 99 -8.44 37.30 -4.67
N SER A 100 -9.68 37.07 -4.23
CA SER A 100 -10.87 37.05 -5.11
C SER A 100 -11.11 38.47 -5.68
N PRO A 101 -12.03 38.73 -6.64
CA PRO A 101 -13.02 37.83 -7.28
C PRO A 101 -13.09 37.99 -8.83
N SER A 102 -13.84 37.13 -9.53
CA SER A 102 -14.65 37.51 -10.71
C SER A 102 -15.59 36.39 -11.17
N THR A 103 -16.88 36.65 -11.01
CA THR A 103 -17.96 36.45 -11.99
C THR A 103 -18.48 35.04 -12.28
N GLU A 104 -19.75 34.89 -11.92
CA GLU A 104 -20.71 33.84 -12.27
C GLU A 104 -20.81 33.43 -13.75
N ALA A 105 -21.11 32.14 -13.97
CA ALA A 105 -22.01 31.71 -15.06
C ALA A 105 -22.75 30.43 -14.65
N SER A 106 -24.07 30.48 -14.74
CA SER A 106 -25.06 29.48 -14.36
C SER A 106 -24.93 28.11 -15.03
N GLY A 107 -25.23 27.06 -14.24
CA GLY A 107 -26.15 25.98 -14.58
C GLY A 107 -25.76 24.98 -15.67
N ILE A 108 -25.71 23.69 -15.31
CA ILE A 108 -26.70 22.69 -15.75
C ILE A 108 -26.66 21.48 -14.82
N ALA A 109 -27.82 21.12 -14.28
CA ALA A 109 -28.07 19.83 -13.66
C ALA A 109 -28.46 18.82 -14.75
N SER A 110 -27.93 17.60 -14.68
CA SER A 110 -28.54 16.41 -15.29
C SER A 110 -27.91 15.17 -14.64
N SER A 111 -28.55 14.63 -13.60
CA SER A 111 -29.36 13.40 -13.66
C SER A 111 -28.63 12.24 -14.34
N PHE A 112 -27.98 11.39 -13.53
CA PHE A 112 -27.43 10.11 -13.98
C PHE A 112 -28.45 9.02 -13.65
N ASP A 113 -29.33 8.74 -14.60
CA ASP A 113 -30.23 7.58 -14.57
C ASP A 113 -29.41 6.29 -14.66
N ILE A 114 -29.62 5.37 -13.70
CA ILE A 114 -29.10 4.00 -13.74
C ILE A 114 -30.23 3.10 -14.25
N PRO A 115 -30.14 2.52 -15.47
CA PRO A 115 -31.08 1.50 -15.89
C PRO A 115 -30.75 0.14 -15.25
N LYS A 116 -31.84 -0.60 -15.02
CA LYS A 116 -32.02 -1.83 -14.26
C LYS A 116 -31.31 -3.06 -14.86
#